data_AF-A0A371HHY9-F1
#
_entry.id   AF-A0A371HHY9-F1
#
_cell.length_a   1.000
_cell.length_b   1.000
_cell.length_c   1.000
_cell.angle_alpha   90.00
_cell.angle_beta   90.00
_cell.angle_gamma   90.00
#
_symmetry.space_group_name_H-M   'P 1'
#
loop_
_entity.id
_entity.type
_entity.pdbx_description
1 polymer ?
#
loop_
_entity_poly.entity_id
_entity_poly.type
_entity_poly.pdbx_seq_one_letter_code
_entity_poly.pdbx_strand_id
1 'polypeptide(L)'
;MYRILMEEEARPVRQQQRKLNPTILDVVKKEVTKLLITGFIYPILDSSWVSPVQVLPKKSWMTVMKNRNDELVPTWRVCIDYRKMNQATCKDHFPLPFLDQVLEKLAEKSHYYFLDGYSGYMQIHITLEDQHKTTFTCSFGTFAYIRMSF
;
A
#
# COMPACT_ATOMS: atom_id res chain seq x y z
N MET A 1 -4.98 -12.55 11.77
CA MET A 1 -4.54 -11.13 11.85
C MET A 1 -3.04 -11.14 11.57
N TYR A 2 -2.58 -10.34 10.62
CA TYR A 2 -1.19 -10.30 10.12
C TYR A 2 -0.28 -9.57 11.09
N ARG A 3 0.92 -10.11 11.34
CA ARG A 3 1.94 -9.54 12.23
C ARG A 3 3.11 -9.01 11.43
N ILE A 4 3.67 -7.88 11.85
CA ILE A 4 4.86 -7.27 11.23
C ILE A 4 6.05 -7.51 12.16
N LEU A 5 6.81 -8.57 11.86
CA LEU A 5 8.02 -8.92 12.60
C LEU A 5 9.16 -7.99 12.19
N MET A 6 9.83 -7.39 13.17
CA MET A 6 10.97 -6.50 12.96
C MET A 6 12.25 -7.19 13.47
N GLU A 7 13.39 -6.86 12.88
CA GLU A 7 14.70 -7.29 13.37
C GLU A 7 14.95 -6.77 14.80
N GLU A 8 15.64 -7.54 15.64
CA GLU A 8 15.80 -7.21 17.08
C GLU A 8 16.51 -5.87 17.32
N GLU A 9 17.43 -5.48 16.42
CA GLU A 9 18.17 -4.22 16.50
C GLU A 9 17.53 -3.08 15.67
N ALA A 10 16.34 -3.31 15.11
CA ALA A 10 15.68 -2.34 14.26
C ALA A 10 15.32 -1.06 15.03
N ARG A 11 15.90 0.06 14.61
CA ARG A 11 15.54 1.37 15.15
C ARG A 11 14.35 1.96 14.39
N PRO A 12 13.35 2.50 15.09
CA PRO A 12 12.23 3.15 14.42
C PRO A 12 12.70 4.38 13.63
N VAL A 13 12.13 4.55 12.44
CA VAL A 13 12.46 5.67 11.56
C VAL A 13 11.25 6.55 11.31
N ARG A 14 11.42 7.84 11.64
CA ARG A 14 10.45 8.90 11.32
C ARG A 14 10.94 9.73 10.15
N GLN A 15 10.33 9.54 8.99
CA GLN A 15 10.65 10.30 7.79
C GLN A 15 9.82 11.58 7.70
N GLN A 16 10.44 12.64 7.17
CA GLN A 16 9.74 13.89 6.89
C GLN A 16 8.81 13.76 5.68
N GLN A 17 7.72 14.52 5.74
CA GLN A 17 6.76 14.63 4.65
C GLN A 17 7.42 15.24 3.40
N ARG A 18 7.05 14.73 2.21
CA ARG A 18 7.46 15.31 0.93
C ARG A 18 6.60 16.52 0.57
N LYS A 19 7.23 17.53 -0.05
CA LYS A 19 6.51 18.66 -0.67
C LYS A 19 5.85 18.19 -1.95
N LEU A 20 4.57 18.51 -2.13
CA LEU A 20 3.76 18.12 -3.29
C LEU A 20 3.20 19.37 -3.97
N ASN A 21 3.05 19.31 -5.30
CA ASN A 21 2.36 20.35 -6.08
C ASN A 21 0.86 20.38 -5.71
N PRO A 22 0.19 21.55 -5.70
CA PRO A 22 -1.26 21.68 -5.53
C PRO A 22 -2.13 20.63 -6.24
N THR A 23 -1.89 20.34 -7.52
CA THR A 23 -2.69 19.33 -8.25
C THR A 23 -2.55 17.93 -7.65
N ILE A 24 -1.36 17.60 -7.17
CA ILE A 24 -1.06 16.30 -6.54
C ILE A 24 -1.65 16.26 -5.12
N LEU A 25 -1.68 17.39 -4.41
CA LEU A 25 -2.31 17.48 -3.09
C LEU A 25 -3.78 17.09 -3.15
N ASP A 26 -4.51 17.55 -4.16
CA ASP A 26 -5.92 17.19 -4.34
C ASP A 26 -6.12 15.69 -4.57
N VAL A 27 -5.20 15.04 -5.28
CA VAL A 27 -5.23 13.58 -5.46
C VAL A 27 -5.00 12.87 -4.13
N VAL A 28 -3.98 13.27 -3.37
CA VAL A 28 -3.70 12.69 -2.05
C VAL A 28 -4.89 12.89 -1.11
N LYS A 29 -5.49 14.08 -1.12
CA LYS A 29 -6.67 14.38 -0.30
C LYS A 29 -7.82 13.43 -0.60
N LYS A 30 -8.16 13.26 -1.87
CA LYS A 30 -9.24 12.36 -2.31
C LYS A 30 -8.99 10.92 -1.87
N GLU A 31 -7.78 10.42 -2.04
CA GLU A 31 -7.44 9.04 -1.67
C GLU A 31 -7.46 8.84 -0.15
N VAL A 32 -6.87 9.75 0.62
CA VAL A 32 -6.89 9.69 2.10
C VAL A 32 -8.32 9.74 2.63
N THR A 33 -9.16 10.63 2.10
CA THR A 33 -10.59 10.70 2.49
C THR A 33 -11.32 9.39 2.17
N LYS A 34 -11.07 8.79 1.01
CA LYS A 34 -11.65 7.49 0.65
C LYS A 34 -11.22 6.38 1.61
N LEU A 35 -9.94 6.32 1.97
CA LEU A 35 -9.40 5.34 2.90
C LEU A 35 -9.98 5.51 4.31
N LEU A 36 -10.16 6.76 4.77
CA LEU A 36 -10.80 7.08 6.05
C LEU A 36 -12.27 6.64 6.09
N ILE A 37 -13.05 7.00 5.06
CA ILE A 37 -14.49 6.64 4.97
C ILE A 37 -14.66 5.11 4.94
N THR A 38 -13.76 4.41 4.26
CA THR A 38 -13.78 2.94 4.17
C THR A 38 -13.30 2.27 5.47
N GLY A 39 -12.69 3.02 6.39
CA GLY A 39 -12.14 2.48 7.64
C GLY A 39 -10.87 1.63 7.43
N PHE A 40 -10.12 1.86 6.36
CA PHE A 40 -8.82 1.20 6.16
C PHE A 40 -7.69 1.86 6.93
N ILE A 41 -7.84 3.15 7.23
CA ILE A 41 -6.88 3.94 7.99
C ILE A 41 -7.59 4.71 9.11
N TYR A 42 -6.83 5.09 10.14
CA TYR A 42 -7.28 5.96 11.22
C TYR A 42 -6.21 7.01 11.55
N PRO A 43 -6.60 8.19 12.06
CA PRO A 43 -5.64 9.21 12.48
C PRO A 43 -4.86 8.75 13.72
N ILE A 44 -3.56 9.02 13.73
CA ILE A 44 -2.67 8.71 14.85
C ILE A 44 -1.84 9.94 15.20
N LEU A 45 -1.65 10.19 16.50
CA LEU A 45 -0.93 11.37 17.00
C LEU A 45 0.57 11.08 17.14
N ASP A 46 0.90 9.91 17.65
CA ASP A 46 2.24 9.47 17.98
C ASP A 46 2.56 8.11 17.34
N SER A 47 3.59 8.10 16.49
CA SER A 47 4.23 6.87 16.05
C SER A 47 5.72 7.09 15.90
N SER A 48 6.48 6.08 16.30
CA SER A 48 7.92 6.01 16.13
C SER A 48 8.31 5.71 14.68
N TRP A 49 7.47 4.95 13.98
CA TRP A 49 7.59 4.65 12.56
C TRP A 49 6.75 5.65 11.76
N VAL A 50 7.35 6.37 10.81
CA VAL A 50 6.59 7.25 9.93
C VAL A 50 7.19 7.20 8.53
N SER A 51 6.38 6.75 7.57
CA SER A 51 6.74 6.72 6.15
C SER A 51 6.09 7.90 5.40
N PRO A 52 6.76 8.54 4.44
CA PRO A 52 6.17 9.63 3.69
C PRO A 52 5.32 9.10 2.52
N VAL A 53 4.27 9.84 2.16
CA VAL A 53 3.54 9.58 0.92
C VAL A 53 4.39 9.94 -0.30
N GLN A 54 4.35 9.07 -1.31
CA GLN A 54 4.92 9.27 -2.63
C GLN A 54 3.83 9.11 -3.69
N VAL A 55 3.69 10.11 -4.57
CA VAL A 55 2.75 10.04 -5.69
C VAL A 55 3.50 9.75 -6.97
N LEU A 56 2.99 8.78 -7.74
CA LEU A 56 3.59 8.35 -9.00
C LEU A 56 2.53 8.35 -10.12
N PRO A 57 2.85 8.82 -11.33
CA PRO A 57 1.94 8.69 -12.46
C PRO A 57 1.84 7.21 -12.87
N LYS A 58 0.64 6.72 -13.18
CA LYS A 58 0.49 5.44 -13.89
C LYS A 58 1.12 5.59 -15.28
N LYS A 59 1.86 4.57 -15.74
CA LYS A 59 2.41 4.56 -17.11
C LYS A 59 1.27 4.81 -18.12
N SER A 60 1.45 5.79 -19.01
CA SER A 60 0.38 6.42 -19.80
C SER A 60 -0.39 5.48 -20.73
N TRP A 61 0.15 4.29 -21.04
CA TRP A 61 -0.52 3.32 -21.91
C TRP A 61 -1.67 2.55 -21.23
N MET A 62 -1.77 2.56 -19.89
CA MET A 62 -2.69 1.68 -19.15
C MET A 62 -3.93 2.35 -18.57
N THR A 63 -3.91 3.66 -18.27
CA THR A 63 -5.10 4.31 -17.67
C THR A 63 -5.05 5.82 -17.84
N VAL A 64 -5.67 6.30 -18.90
CA VAL A 64 -5.94 7.71 -19.11
C VAL A 64 -7.42 7.92 -18.81
N MET A 65 -7.74 8.67 -17.77
CA MET A 65 -9.12 8.97 -17.43
C MET A 65 -9.52 10.26 -18.13
N LYS A 66 -10.68 10.25 -18.78
CA LYS A 66 -11.30 11.47 -19.29
C LYS A 66 -11.75 12.32 -18.11
N ASN A 67 -11.25 13.54 -18.02
CA ASN A 67 -11.75 14.53 -17.07
C ASN A 67 -13.16 15.00 -17.49
N ARG A 68 -13.79 15.85 -16.68
CA ARG A 68 -15.08 16.50 -16.99
C ARG A 68 -15.08 17.26 -18.32
N ASN A 69 -13.90 17.63 -18.81
CA ASN A 69 -13.69 18.33 -20.07
C ASN A 69 -13.31 17.38 -21.23
N ASP A 70 -13.49 16.07 -21.06
CA ASP A 70 -13.08 15.01 -22.00
C ASP A 70 -11.57 14.91 -22.27
N GLU A 71 -10.76 15.70 -21.55
CA GLU A 71 -9.30 15.67 -21.62
C GLU A 71 -8.72 14.41 -20.97
N LEU A 72 -7.72 13.85 -21.65
CA LEU A 72 -6.99 12.66 -21.27
C LEU A 72 -5.95 12.99 -20.18
N VAL A 73 -6.29 12.77 -18.91
CA VAL A 73 -5.41 13.07 -17.77
C VAL A 73 -4.71 11.80 -17.27
N PRO A 74 -3.39 11.84 -16.98
CA PRO A 74 -2.70 10.72 -16.37
C PRO A 74 -3.30 10.39 -15.00
N THR A 75 -3.61 9.11 -14.79
CA THR A 75 -4.06 8.64 -13.47
C THR A 75 -2.87 8.59 -12.52
N TRP A 76 -3.01 9.14 -11.32
CA TRP A 76 -1.97 9.12 -10.29
C TRP A 76 -2.18 7.95 -9.31
N ARG A 77 -1.09 7.38 -8.79
CA ARG A 77 -1.10 6.42 -7.68
C ARG A 77 -0.50 7.07 -6.45
N VAL A 78 -1.23 7.02 -5.35
CA VAL A 78 -0.72 7.38 -4.02
C VAL A 78 -0.11 6.12 -3.42
N CYS A 79 1.18 6.15 -3.16
CA CYS A 79 1.95 5.07 -2.55
C CYS A 79 2.59 5.56 -1.26
N ILE A 80 2.91 4.65 -0.36
CA ILE A 80 3.64 4.97 0.86
C ILE A 80 5.04 4.41 0.71
N ASP A 81 6.03 5.26 0.98
CA ASP A 81 7.43 4.88 0.83
C ASP A 81 7.91 4.09 2.07
N TYR A 82 7.51 2.82 2.13
CA TYR A 82 7.89 1.89 3.20
C TYR A 82 9.33 1.36 3.09
N ARG A 83 10.19 1.88 2.20
CA ARG A 83 11.53 1.30 1.98
C ARG A 83 12.34 1.17 3.25
N LYS A 84 12.29 2.16 4.15
CA LYS A 84 13.01 2.10 5.44
C LYS A 84 12.38 1.14 6.43
N MET A 85 11.05 1.07 6.46
CA MET A 85 10.32 0.10 7.28
C MET A 85 10.62 -1.33 6.81
N ASN A 86 10.53 -1.58 5.50
CA ASN A 86 10.77 -2.90 4.90
C ASN A 86 12.21 -3.39 5.08
N GLN A 87 13.19 -2.50 5.25
CA GLN A 87 14.57 -2.87 5.58
C GLN A 87 14.70 -3.39 7.01
N ALA A 88 13.82 -2.94 7.92
CA ALA A 88 13.79 -3.36 9.31
C ALA A 88 12.88 -4.57 9.56
N THR A 89 11.98 -4.89 8.61
CA THR A 89 11.09 -6.04 8.71
C THR A 89 11.84 -7.33 8.43
N CYS A 90 11.65 -8.34 9.28
CA CYS A 90 12.16 -9.69 9.03
C CYS A 90 11.58 -10.24 7.72
N LYS A 91 12.43 -10.81 6.87
CA LYS A 91 11.98 -11.43 5.62
C LYS A 91 11.26 -12.74 5.91
N ASP A 92 10.08 -12.88 5.32
CA ASP A 92 9.35 -14.14 5.37
C ASP A 92 10.00 -15.17 4.42
N HIS A 93 10.24 -16.37 4.93
CA HIS A 93 10.78 -17.51 4.19
C HIS A 93 9.67 -18.50 3.84
N PHE A 94 8.51 -18.00 3.40
CA PHE A 94 7.41 -18.84 2.97
C PHE A 94 7.79 -19.66 1.73
N PRO A 95 7.75 -21.01 1.78
CA PRO A 95 8.13 -21.83 0.64
C PRO A 95 7.06 -21.77 -0.44
N LEU A 96 7.32 -20.99 -1.49
CA LEU A 96 6.47 -21.00 -2.69
C LEU A 96 6.75 -22.27 -3.52
N PRO A 97 5.72 -22.90 -4.11
CA PRO A 97 5.93 -24.03 -5.00
C PRO A 97 6.70 -23.60 -6.26
N PHE A 98 7.48 -24.51 -6.83
CA PHE A 98 8.11 -24.28 -8.12
C PHE A 98 7.05 -24.12 -9.20
N LEU A 99 7.31 -23.24 -10.16
CA LEU A 99 6.39 -22.97 -11.27
C LEU A 99 6.05 -24.26 -12.03
N ASP A 100 7.03 -25.11 -12.28
CA ASP A 100 6.86 -26.37 -13.02
C ASP A 100 5.87 -27.32 -12.32
N GLN A 101 5.95 -27.41 -10.98
CA GLN A 101 5.02 -28.24 -10.20
C GLN A 101 3.57 -27.74 -10.28
N VAL A 102 3.40 -26.42 -10.35
CA VAL A 102 2.07 -25.82 -10.54
C VAL A 102 1.58 -26.08 -11.96
N LEU A 103 2.44 -25.94 -12.97
CA LEU A 103 2.10 -26.16 -14.37
C LEU A 103 1.77 -27.63 -14.68
N GLU A 104 2.53 -28.59 -14.15
CA GLU A 104 2.24 -30.02 -14.30
C GLU A 104 0.85 -30.38 -13.74
N LYS A 105 0.52 -29.88 -12.54
CA LYS A 105 -0.82 -30.08 -11.94
C LYS A 105 -1.94 -29.46 -12.75
N LEU A 106 -1.64 -28.35 -13.44
CA LEU A 106 -2.59 -27.65 -14.29
C LEU A 106 -2.77 -28.36 -15.64
N ALA A 107 -1.72 -28.86 -16.27
CA ALA A 107 -1.72 -29.41 -17.63
C ALA A 107 -2.74 -30.53 -17.87
N GLU A 108 -3.09 -31.30 -16.85
CA GLU A 108 -4.09 -32.38 -16.93
C GLU A 108 -5.56 -31.90 -16.83
N LYS A 109 -5.80 -30.58 -16.74
CA LYS A 109 -7.15 -30.00 -16.58
C LYS A 109 -7.68 -29.47 -17.91
N SER A 110 -8.96 -29.74 -18.17
CA SER A 110 -9.66 -29.32 -19.39
C SER A 110 -10.18 -27.88 -19.35
N HIS A 111 -10.35 -27.31 -18.15
CA HIS A 111 -10.90 -25.96 -17.94
C HIS A 111 -10.09 -25.23 -16.87
N TYR A 112 -9.89 -23.93 -17.06
CA TYR A 112 -9.15 -23.05 -16.14
C TYR A 112 -10.02 -21.85 -15.78
N TYR A 113 -10.01 -21.47 -14.51
CA TYR A 113 -10.66 -20.27 -14.01
C TYR A 113 -9.62 -19.40 -13.31
N PHE A 114 -9.56 -18.12 -13.70
CA PHE A 114 -8.70 -17.14 -13.08
C PHE A 114 -9.55 -16.25 -12.18
N LEU A 115 -9.18 -16.18 -10.90
CA LEU A 115 -9.81 -15.30 -9.92
C LEU A 115 -8.80 -14.22 -9.55
N ASP A 116 -9.21 -12.96 -9.72
CA ASP A 116 -8.43 -11.82 -9.23
C ASP A 116 -8.87 -11.47 -7.81
N GLY A 117 -7.92 -11.49 -6.88
CA GLY A 117 -8.12 -11.05 -5.51
C GLY A 117 -8.15 -9.53 -5.43
N TYR A 118 -9.20 -8.90 -5.97
CA TYR A 118 -9.29 -7.44 -6.04
C TYR A 118 -9.07 -6.81 -4.66
N SER A 119 -8.06 -5.95 -4.56
CA SER A 119 -7.63 -5.32 -3.31
C SER A 119 -7.31 -6.33 -2.19
N GLY A 120 -6.80 -7.52 -2.52
CA GLY A 120 -6.58 -8.63 -1.57
C GLY A 120 -5.79 -8.24 -0.31
N TYR A 121 -4.79 -7.38 -0.43
CA TYR A 121 -4.03 -6.87 0.72
C TYR A 121 -4.93 -6.13 1.73
N MET A 122 -5.82 -5.27 1.26
CA MET A 122 -6.72 -4.48 2.12
C MET A 122 -7.78 -5.34 2.81
N GLN A 123 -7.90 -6.63 2.46
CA GLN A 123 -8.78 -7.56 3.14
C GLN A 123 -8.14 -8.18 4.39
N ILE A 124 -6.81 -8.11 4.54
CA ILE A 124 -6.09 -8.74 5.64
C ILE A 124 -5.87 -7.73 6.77
N HIS A 125 -6.42 -8.00 7.96
CA HIS A 125 -6.22 -7.16 9.15
C HIS A 125 -4.82 -7.29 9.72
N ILE A 126 -4.20 -6.16 10.06
CA ILE A 126 -2.94 -6.08 10.83
C ILE A 126 -3.27 -6.15 12.32
N THR A 127 -2.46 -6.87 13.10
CA THR A 127 -2.55 -6.92 14.57
C THR A 127 -2.45 -5.53 15.17
N LEU A 128 -3.26 -5.25 16.20
CA LEU A 128 -3.34 -3.91 16.80
C LEU A 128 -1.97 -3.38 17.24
N GLU A 129 -1.14 -4.26 17.80
CA GLU A 129 0.24 -3.97 18.23
C GLU A 129 1.15 -3.52 17.08
N ASP A 130 0.86 -3.91 15.83
CA ASP A 130 1.71 -3.65 14.67
C ASP A 130 1.19 -2.53 13.77
N GLN A 131 -0.04 -2.04 13.97
CA GLN A 131 -0.63 -1.01 13.11
C GLN A 131 0.20 0.28 13.07
N HIS A 132 0.78 0.67 14.21
CA HIS A 132 1.64 1.86 14.32
C HIS A 132 2.90 1.79 13.43
N LYS A 133 3.35 0.58 13.03
CA LYS A 133 4.50 0.40 12.13
C LYS A 133 4.17 0.88 10.71
N THR A 134 2.90 0.79 10.32
CA THR A 134 2.39 1.22 9.01
C THR A 134 1.99 2.70 8.96
N THR A 135 2.42 3.49 9.93
CA THR A 135 2.08 4.90 9.97
C THR A 135 2.73 5.66 8.81
N PHE A 136 1.94 6.53 8.20
CA PHE A 136 2.38 7.42 7.14
C PHE A 136 1.95 8.86 7.38
N THR A 137 2.70 9.79 6.78
CA THR A 137 2.45 11.23 6.88
C THR A 137 2.20 11.87 5.52
N CYS A 138 1.24 12.79 5.47
CA CYS A 138 0.91 13.62 4.32
C CYS A 138 0.50 15.02 4.76
N SER A 139 0.26 15.94 3.82
CA SER A 139 -0.11 17.33 4.12
C SER A 139 -1.39 17.50 4.94
N PHE A 140 -2.19 16.44 5.08
CA PHE A 140 -3.49 16.46 5.76
C PHE A 140 -3.46 15.79 7.13
N GLY A 141 -2.32 15.22 7.53
CA GLY A 141 -2.18 14.55 8.82
C GLY A 141 -1.31 13.30 8.77
N THR A 142 -1.32 12.59 9.90
CA THR A 142 -0.60 11.33 10.08
C THR A 142 -1.62 10.24 10.36
N PHE A 143 -1.51 9.12 9.67
CA PHE A 143 -2.49 8.04 9.69
C PHE A 143 -1.79 6.68 9.77
N ALA A 144 -2.45 5.68 10.35
CA ALA A 144 -1.99 4.30 10.39
C ALA A 144 -3.01 3.38 9.71
N TYR A 145 -2.55 2.26 9.16
CA TYR A 145 -3.43 1.28 8.54
C TYR A 145 -3.94 0.25 9.52
N ILE A 146 -5.21 -0.11 9.36
CA ILE A 146 -5.86 -1.25 10.04
C ILE A 146 -5.65 -2.55 9.24
N ARG A 147 -5.51 -2.41 7.91
CA ARG A 147 -5.38 -3.51 6.94
C ARG A 147 -4.04 -3.44 6.22
N MET A 148 -3.54 -4.55 5.67
CA MET A 148 -2.30 -4.49 4.91
C MET A 148 -2.38 -3.45 3.77
N SER A 149 -1.38 -2.59 3.73
CA SER A 149 -1.20 -1.56 2.70
C SER A 149 -0.27 -2.05 1.60
N PHE A 150 -0.30 -1.35 0.46
CA PHE A 150 0.50 -1.64 -0.72
C PHE A 150 1.77 -0.79 -0.78
#